data_AF-A0A2M7NXY1-F1
#
_entry.id   AF-A0A2M7NXY1-F1
#
_cell.length_a   1.000
_cell.length_b   1.000
_cell.length_c   1.000
_cell.angle_alpha   90.00
_cell.angle_beta   90.00
_cell.angle_gamma   90.00
#
_symmetry.space_group_name_H-M   'P 1'
#
loop_
_entity.id
_entity.type
_entity.pdbx_description
1 polymer ?
#
loop_
_entity_poly.entity_id
_entity_poly.type
_entity_poly.pdbx_seq_one_letter_code
_entity_poly.pdbx_strand_id
1 'polypeptide(L)'
;MTAALKKLGNSKKIRGRISEIFFSIQGEGIYAGLPCRFVRFAGCDKACSYCDTLYAKSIGKLMTVEAVAAKIKGAAPIVLTGGEPTLQGEFLAALLCAVKPRKNSLRRVFLETAGSRPLPPGTAGLFEHISFHAELPLSPDARKFIRNISPAPFTL
;
A
#
# COMPACT_ATOMS: atom_id res chain seq x y z
N MET A 1 -3.91 8.67 21.14
CA MET A 1 -4.82 8.20 20.06
C MET A 1 -5.81 9.31 19.74
N THR A 2 -5.76 9.90 18.55
CA THR A 2 -6.65 10.98 18.11
C THR A 2 -8.12 10.52 18.04
N ALA A 3 -9.05 11.44 18.29
CA ALA A 3 -10.50 11.18 18.24
C ALA A 3 -10.99 10.61 16.89
N ALA A 4 -10.26 10.87 15.81
CA ALA A 4 -10.54 10.34 14.46
C ALA A 4 -10.46 8.81 14.39
N LEU A 5 -9.48 8.19 15.07
CA LEU A 5 -9.33 6.73 15.06
C LEU A 5 -10.35 6.02 15.96
N LYS A 6 -10.91 6.72 16.96
CA LYS A 6 -12.00 6.19 17.81
C LYS A 6 -13.35 6.14 17.08
N LYS A 7 -13.57 6.96 16.05
CA LYS A 7 -14.79 6.94 15.22
C LYS A 7 -14.88 5.76 14.26
N LEU A 8 -13.79 5.02 14.02
CA LEU A 8 -13.76 3.80 13.18
C LEU A 8 -14.38 2.57 13.87
N GLY A 9 -15.34 2.80 14.78
CA GLY A 9 -15.88 1.84 15.76
C GLY A 9 -16.65 0.64 15.18
N ASN A 10 -16.57 0.37 13.88
CA ASN A 10 -17.05 -0.89 13.31
C ASN A 10 -16.25 -1.28 12.05
N SER A 11 -15.05 -1.83 12.26
CA SER A 11 -14.16 -2.32 11.20
C SER A 11 -14.83 -3.31 10.23
N LYS A 12 -15.93 -3.98 10.65
CA LYS A 12 -16.67 -4.97 9.85
C LYS A 12 -17.35 -4.38 8.62
N LYS A 13 -17.62 -3.08 8.60
CA LYS A 13 -18.26 -2.40 7.45
C LYS A 13 -17.25 -1.75 6.50
N ILE A 14 -16.04 -1.47 6.97
CA ILE A 14 -15.03 -0.75 6.19
C ILE A 14 -14.39 -1.73 5.20
N ARG A 15 -14.45 -1.38 3.92
CA ARG A 15 -13.97 -2.22 2.81
C ARG A 15 -12.96 -1.46 1.96
N GLY A 16 -11.97 -2.20 1.48
CA GLY A 16 -10.93 -1.71 0.58
C GLY A 16 -10.73 -2.69 -0.56
N ARG A 17 -10.23 -2.20 -1.69
CA ARG A 17 -9.87 -3.03 -2.84
C ARG A 17 -8.41 -3.44 -2.71
N ILE A 18 -8.19 -4.75 -2.67
CA ILE A 18 -6.88 -5.37 -2.54
C ILE A 18 -6.59 -6.14 -3.83
N SER A 19 -5.44 -5.87 -4.44
CA SER A 19 -4.96 -6.61 -5.61
C SER A 19 -4.48 -7.99 -5.17
N GLU A 20 -3.60 -8.05 -4.16
CA GLU A 20 -3.03 -9.31 -3.68
C GLU A 20 -2.50 -9.19 -2.24
N ILE A 21 -2.37 -10.33 -1.58
CA ILE A 21 -1.73 -10.46 -0.27
C ILE A 21 -0.83 -11.68 -0.32
N PHE A 22 0.45 -11.50 -0.05
CA PHE A 22 1.46 -12.56 -0.17
C PHE A 22 2.57 -12.39 0.87
N PHE A 23 3.39 -13.43 1.03
CA PHE A 23 4.57 -13.42 1.89
C PHE A 23 5.81 -13.56 1.01
N SER A 24 6.76 -12.65 1.15
CA SER A 24 7.99 -12.63 0.35
C SER A 24 9.11 -11.90 1.12
N ILE A 25 10.25 -11.72 0.47
CA ILE A 25 11.37 -10.91 0.94
C ILE A 25 11.21 -9.48 0.41
N GLN A 26 11.46 -8.47 1.24
CA GLN A 26 11.52 -7.08 0.79
C GLN A 26 12.71 -6.89 -0.15
N GLY A 27 12.43 -6.38 -1.35
CA GLY A 27 13.43 -6.21 -2.40
C GLY A 27 14.15 -4.87 -2.36
N GLU A 28 13.56 -3.87 -1.70
CA GLU A 28 13.96 -2.47 -1.85
C GLU A 28 14.22 -1.76 -0.52
N GLY A 29 14.96 -0.65 -0.60
CA GLY A 29 15.21 0.27 0.52
C GLY A 29 16.06 -0.33 1.64
N ILE A 30 15.99 0.29 2.81
CA ILE A 30 16.83 -0.06 3.98
C ILE A 30 16.46 -1.40 4.63
N TYR A 31 15.32 -1.99 4.25
CA TYR A 31 14.84 -3.27 4.75
C TYR A 31 14.91 -4.38 3.70
N ALA A 32 15.67 -4.17 2.61
CA ALA A 32 15.93 -5.21 1.63
C ALA A 32 16.49 -6.48 2.32
N GLY A 33 15.99 -7.65 1.92
CA GLY A 33 16.34 -8.94 2.54
C GLY A 33 15.42 -9.36 3.70
N LEU A 34 14.49 -8.50 4.15
CA LEU A 34 13.62 -8.81 5.29
C LEU A 34 12.37 -9.61 4.85
N PRO A 35 12.03 -10.74 5.50
CA PRO A 35 10.80 -11.47 5.21
C PRO A 35 9.57 -10.72 5.71
N CYS A 36 8.67 -10.37 4.79
CA CYS A 36 7.54 -9.47 4.98
C CYS A 36 6.24 -10.04 4.43
N ARG A 37 5.12 -9.63 5.04
CA ARG A 37 3.78 -9.83 4.48
C ARG A 37 3.39 -8.59 3.70
N PHE A 38 3.13 -8.74 2.41
CA PHE A 38 2.73 -7.66 1.53
C PHE A 38 1.21 -7.59 1.44
N VAL A 39 0.67 -6.38 1.52
CA VAL A 39 -0.70 -6.06 1.16
C VAL A 39 -0.62 -5.06 0.02
N ARG A 40 -0.92 -5.54 -1.19
CA ARG A 40 -0.98 -4.70 -2.38
C ARG A 40 -2.42 -4.20 -2.56
N PHE A 41 -2.64 -2.91 -2.37
CA PHE A 41 -3.94 -2.28 -2.62
C PHE A 41 -4.20 -2.24 -4.14
N ALA A 42 -5.42 -1.94 -4.53
CA ALA A 42 -5.77 -1.71 -5.91
C ALA A 42 -6.15 -0.25 -6.16
N GLY A 43 -5.91 0.19 -7.40
CA GLY A 43 -6.16 1.56 -7.85
C GLY A 43 -5.00 2.50 -7.54
N CYS A 44 -4.64 3.33 -8.53
CA CYS A 44 -3.61 4.36 -8.42
C CYS A 44 -4.02 5.53 -9.32
N ASP A 45 -3.87 6.76 -8.84
CA ASP A 45 -4.15 7.99 -9.57
C ASP A 45 -2.96 8.51 -10.38
N LYS A 46 -1.85 7.76 -10.41
CA LYS A 46 -0.69 8.06 -11.25
C LYS A 46 -0.77 7.35 -12.58
N ALA A 47 -0.27 7.99 -13.63
CA ALA A 47 -0.18 7.45 -14.99
C ALA A 47 1.27 7.18 -15.40
N CYS A 48 2.08 6.59 -14.51
CA CYS A 48 3.48 6.30 -14.78
C CYS A 48 3.59 5.30 -15.94
N SER A 49 4.37 5.65 -16.97
CA SER A 49 4.58 4.80 -18.14
C SER A 49 5.59 3.67 -17.89
N TYR A 50 6.34 3.74 -16.79
CA TYR A 50 7.32 2.73 -16.35
C TYR A 50 6.79 1.88 -15.19
N CYS A 51 5.48 1.89 -14.95
CA CYS A 51 4.87 1.09 -13.89
C CYS A 51 5.00 -0.40 -14.25
N ASP A 52 5.69 -1.15 -13.42
CA ASP A 52 5.85 -2.61 -13.51
C ASP A 52 4.62 -3.38 -12.99
N THR A 53 3.78 -2.71 -12.19
CA THR A 53 2.60 -3.29 -11.52
C THR A 53 1.29 -2.72 -12.05
N LEU A 54 1.20 -2.53 -13.38
CA LEU A 54 -0.01 -2.03 -14.05
C LEU A 54 -1.28 -2.83 -13.69
N TYR A 55 -1.14 -4.14 -13.45
CA TYR A 55 -2.25 -4.98 -13.00
C TYR A 55 -2.86 -4.53 -11.67
N ALA A 56 -2.07 -3.95 -10.75
CA ALA A 56 -2.55 -3.44 -9.47
C ALA A 56 -3.35 -2.13 -9.61
N LYS A 57 -3.30 -1.48 -10.79
CA LYS A 57 -4.17 -0.32 -11.11
C LYS A 57 -5.58 -0.74 -11.51
N SER A 58 -5.79 -2.04 -11.79
CA SER A 58 -7.07 -2.62 -12.21
C SER A 58 -7.98 -2.98 -11.01
N ILE A 59 -9.09 -3.69 -11.26
CA ILE A 59 -10.12 -3.98 -10.26
C ILE A 59 -9.60 -5.02 -9.25
N GLY A 60 -9.16 -4.54 -8.07
CA GLY A 60 -8.88 -5.42 -6.93
C GLY A 60 -10.13 -5.98 -6.26
N LYS A 61 -9.95 -7.06 -5.49
CA LYS A 61 -11.00 -7.70 -4.70
C LYS A 61 -11.42 -6.80 -3.54
N LEU A 62 -12.73 -6.57 -3.40
CA LEU A 62 -13.27 -5.85 -2.25
C LEU A 62 -13.19 -6.74 -0.99
N MET A 63 -12.48 -6.27 0.04
CA MET A 63 -12.22 -7.02 1.27
C MET A 63 -12.51 -6.15 2.50
N THR A 64 -12.99 -6.76 3.58
CA THR A 64 -13.12 -6.07 4.87
C THR A 64 -11.76 -5.99 5.58
N VAL A 65 -11.65 -5.07 6.54
CA VAL A 65 -10.46 -4.91 7.37
C VAL A 65 -10.11 -6.22 8.09
N GLU A 66 -11.09 -6.93 8.65
CA GLU A 66 -10.86 -8.20 9.34
C GLU A 66 -10.33 -9.28 8.41
N ALA A 67 -10.85 -9.35 7.18
CA ALA A 67 -10.42 -10.34 6.20
C ALA A 67 -8.95 -10.14 5.82
N VAL A 68 -8.52 -8.89 5.63
CA VAL A 68 -7.11 -8.56 5.37
C VAL A 68 -6.26 -8.82 6.62
N ALA A 69 -6.67 -8.32 7.78
CA ALA A 69 -5.95 -8.52 9.05
C ALA A 69 -5.78 -10.01 9.38
N ALA A 70 -6.77 -10.86 9.08
CA ALA A 70 -6.71 -12.30 9.27
C ALA A 70 -5.65 -12.97 8.36
N LYS A 71 -5.56 -12.54 7.10
CA LYS A 71 -4.56 -13.06 6.14
C LYS A 71 -3.14 -12.65 6.48
N ILE A 72 -2.97 -11.49 7.11
CA ILE A 72 -1.65 -11.01 7.53
C ILE A 72 -1.34 -11.28 9.01
N LYS A 73 -2.01 -12.24 9.67
CA LYS A 73 -1.64 -12.64 11.05
C LYS A 73 -0.19 -13.14 11.15
N GLY A 74 0.43 -12.98 12.31
CA GLY A 74 1.81 -13.41 12.59
C GLY A 74 2.74 -12.26 12.99
N ALA A 75 4.00 -12.59 13.27
CA ALA A 75 4.99 -11.62 13.76
C ALA A 75 5.76 -10.89 12.64
N ALA A 76 5.70 -11.37 11.39
CA ALA A 76 6.46 -10.73 10.33
C ALA A 76 5.96 -9.30 10.07
N PRO A 77 6.88 -8.37 9.74
CA PRO A 77 6.54 -7.03 9.29
C PRO A 77 5.49 -7.05 8.17
N ILE A 78 4.68 -6.01 8.13
CA ILE A 78 3.70 -5.79 7.07
C ILE A 78 4.22 -4.68 6.16
N VAL A 79 4.20 -4.89 4.85
CA VAL A 79 4.40 -3.84 3.86
C VAL A 79 3.06 -3.53 3.22
N LEU A 80 2.61 -2.29 3.36
CA LEU A 80 1.42 -1.76 2.69
C LEU A 80 1.89 -1.00 1.44
N THR A 81 1.50 -1.47 0.26
CA THR A 81 2.01 -1.01 -1.04
C THR A 81 0.92 -1.07 -2.11
N GLY A 82 1.22 -0.59 -3.33
CA GLY A 82 0.57 -0.86 -4.63
C GLY A 82 -0.96 -0.68 -4.73
N GLY A 83 -1.55 -0.42 -5.90
CA GLY A 83 -1.44 0.94 -6.45
C GLY A 83 -1.12 2.00 -5.38
N GLU A 84 -1.95 3.01 -5.13
CA GLU A 84 -1.63 4.01 -4.11
C GLU A 84 -2.40 3.73 -2.80
N PRO A 85 -1.77 3.25 -1.70
CA PRO A 85 -2.50 2.91 -0.47
C PRO A 85 -3.26 4.09 0.12
N THR A 86 -2.71 5.31 -0.01
CA THR A 86 -3.35 6.53 0.51
C THR A 86 -4.61 6.94 -0.26
N LEU A 87 -4.87 6.36 -1.44
CA LEU A 87 -6.15 6.50 -2.15
C LEU A 87 -7.32 5.92 -1.34
N GLN A 88 -7.06 4.92 -0.50
CA GLN A 88 -8.06 4.24 0.33
C GLN A 88 -7.88 4.60 1.82
N GLY A 89 -7.75 5.90 2.11
CA GLY A 89 -7.32 6.41 3.42
C GLY A 89 -8.13 5.93 4.63
N GLU A 90 -9.46 5.83 4.52
CA GLU A 90 -10.31 5.30 5.61
C GLU A 90 -10.01 3.83 5.89
N PHE A 91 -9.90 3.01 4.84
CA PHE A 91 -9.55 1.60 4.97
C PHE A 91 -8.13 1.41 5.50
N LEU A 92 -7.17 2.20 5.02
CA LEU A 92 -5.79 2.20 5.52
C LEU A 92 -5.74 2.50 7.02
N ALA A 93 -6.42 3.55 7.47
CA ALA A 93 -6.49 3.91 8.89
C ALA A 93 -7.12 2.80 9.75
N ALA A 94 -8.21 2.21 9.26
CA ALA A 94 -8.88 1.11 9.94
C ALA A 94 -8.02 -0.15 10.01
N LEU A 95 -7.32 -0.49 8.93
CA LEU A 95 -6.40 -1.62 8.87
C LEU A 95 -5.24 -1.44 9.86
N LEU A 96 -4.62 -0.25 9.89
CA LEU A 96 -3.58 0.07 10.86
C LEU A 96 -4.08 -0.12 12.30
N CYS A 97 -5.28 0.36 12.62
CA CYS A 97 -5.89 0.11 13.93
C CYS A 97 -6.11 -1.37 14.23
N ALA A 98 -6.48 -2.19 13.25
CA ALA A 98 -6.73 -3.62 13.43
C ALA A 98 -5.44 -4.45 13.57
N VAL A 99 -4.34 -4.02 12.94
CA VAL A 99 -3.04 -4.70 13.00
C VAL A 99 -2.09 -4.08 14.02
N LYS A 100 -2.54 -3.05 14.75
CA LYS A 100 -1.77 -2.39 15.80
C LYS A 100 -1.17 -3.43 16.76
N PRO A 101 0.07 -3.21 17.20
CA PRO A 101 0.65 -4.08 18.20
C PRO A 101 -0.20 -4.06 19.47
N ARG A 102 -0.49 -5.24 20.01
CA ARG A 102 -0.98 -5.36 21.40
C ARG A 102 0.17 -4.96 22.34
N LYS A 103 -0.16 -4.56 23.59
CA LYS A 103 0.85 -4.26 24.62
C LYS A 103 1.96 -5.34 24.58
N ASN A 104 3.22 -4.89 24.45
CA ASN A 104 4.44 -5.71 24.38
C ASN A 104 4.68 -6.50 23.07
N SER A 105 4.03 -6.15 21.96
CA SER A 105 4.42 -6.65 20.63
C SER A 105 5.01 -5.53 19.79
N LEU A 106 6.12 -5.79 19.09
CA LEU A 106 6.70 -4.89 18.10
C LEU A 106 6.25 -5.35 16.71
N ARG A 107 4.98 -5.11 16.38
CA ARG A 107 4.51 -5.39 15.02
C ARG A 107 4.85 -4.21 14.11
N ARG A 108 5.82 -4.44 13.22
CA ARG A 108 6.33 -3.43 12.29
C ARG A 108 5.42 -3.29 11.08
N VAL A 109 5.12 -2.05 10.70
CA VAL A 109 4.34 -1.73 9.50
C VAL A 109 5.12 -0.71 8.68
N PHE A 110 5.35 -1.06 7.41
CA PHE A 110 5.99 -0.21 6.41
C PHE A 110 4.94 0.26 5.40
N LEU A 111 5.10 1.48 4.91
CA LEU A 111 4.27 2.04 3.83
C LEU A 111 5.15 2.40 2.64
N GLU A 112 4.74 1.97 1.46
CA GLU A 112 5.27 2.42 0.18
C GLU A 112 4.20 3.26 -0.52
N THR A 113 4.53 4.50 -0.86
CA THR A 113 3.58 5.48 -1.42
C THR A 113 4.28 6.43 -2.39
N ALA A 114 3.54 6.96 -3.37
CA ALA A 114 4.02 8.03 -4.23
C ALA A 114 4.12 9.39 -3.52
N GLY A 115 3.56 9.50 -2.30
CA GLY A 115 3.62 10.73 -1.49
C GLY A 115 2.74 11.87 -1.97
N SER A 116 1.91 11.66 -2.98
CA SER A 116 1.07 12.73 -3.56
C SER A 116 -0.22 13.00 -2.81
N ARG A 117 -0.54 12.22 -1.77
CA ARG A 117 -1.71 12.40 -0.91
C ARG A 117 -1.29 12.38 0.56
N PRO A 118 -2.00 13.12 1.42
CA PRO A 118 -1.73 13.09 2.85
C PRO A 118 -2.05 11.71 3.43
N LEU A 119 -1.31 11.34 4.48
CA LEU A 119 -1.65 10.18 5.30
C LEU A 119 -2.99 10.42 6.01
N PRO A 120 -3.77 9.37 6.30
CA PRO A 120 -4.97 9.51 7.11
C PRO A 120 -4.66 10.14 8.48
N PRO A 121 -5.46 11.08 8.98
CA PRO A 121 -5.17 11.79 10.22
C PRO A 121 -4.88 10.86 11.42
N GLY A 122 -3.77 11.11 12.12
CA GLY A 122 -3.35 10.34 13.29
C GLY A 122 -2.71 8.98 13.01
N THR A 123 -2.39 8.67 11.74
CA THR A 123 -1.73 7.41 11.36
C THR A 123 -0.20 7.51 11.25
N ALA A 124 0.37 8.71 11.17
CA ALA A 124 1.81 8.90 10.95
C ALA A 124 2.69 8.10 11.94
N GLY A 125 2.37 8.13 13.24
CA GLY A 125 3.11 7.37 14.27
C GLY A 125 2.77 5.88 14.35
N LEU A 126 2.05 5.32 13.38
CA LEU A 126 1.72 3.89 13.31
C LEU A 126 2.58 3.13 12.30
N PHE A 127 3.34 3.86 11.48
CA PHE A 127 4.32 3.29 10.57
C PHE A 127 5.69 3.33 11.23
N GLU A 128 6.43 2.23 11.10
CA GLU A 128 7.85 2.22 11.48
C GLU A 128 8.70 2.87 10.39
N HIS A 129 8.28 2.71 9.13
CA HIS A 129 8.97 3.29 7.99
C HIS A 129 7.97 3.65 6.89
N ILE A 130 8.22 4.79 6.24
CA ILE A 130 7.47 5.24 5.07
C ILE A 130 8.48 5.52 3.97
N SER A 131 8.37 4.77 2.88
CA SER A 131 9.17 4.93 1.67
C SER A 131 8.36 5.72 0.65
N PHE A 132 8.92 6.86 0.23
CA PHE A 132 8.30 7.74 -0.75
C PHE A 132 8.95 7.53 -2.12
N HIS A 133 8.18 6.98 -3.06
CA HIS A 133 8.60 6.82 -4.45
C HIS A 133 8.05 8.01 -5.23
N ALA A 134 8.78 9.13 -5.22
CA ALA A 134 8.33 10.35 -5.88
C ALA A 134 8.28 10.16 -7.41
N GLU A 135 7.06 9.99 -7.93
CA GLU A 135 6.80 9.81 -9.34
C GLU A 135 6.88 11.16 -10.07
N LEU A 136 8.00 11.44 -10.74
CA LEU A 136 8.18 12.65 -11.53
C LEU A 136 7.73 12.43 -12.98
N PRO A 137 7.17 13.46 -13.65
CA PRO A 137 6.86 13.36 -15.06
C PRO A 137 8.15 13.07 -15.82
N LEU A 138 8.15 11.99 -16.60
CA LEU A 138 9.25 11.70 -17.50
C LEU A 138 9.46 12.86 -18.46
N SER A 139 10.73 13.19 -18.71
CA SER A 139 11.12 14.03 -19.84
C SER A 139 10.57 13.44 -21.15
N PRO A 140 10.29 14.27 -22.17
CA PRO A 140 9.82 13.78 -23.48
C PRO A 140 10.71 12.67 -24.07
N ASP A 141 12.03 12.75 -23.87
CA ASP A 141 12.99 11.77 -24.35
C ASP A 141 12.91 10.44 -23.59
N ALA A 142 12.75 10.49 -22.26
CA ALA A 142 12.54 9.29 -21.47
C ALA A 142 11.20 8.60 -21.79
N ARG A 143 10.15 9.38 -22.13
CA ARG A 143 8.88 8.81 -22.64
C ARG A 143 9.04 8.09 -23.97
N LYS A 144 9.81 8.67 -24.89
CA LYS A 144 10.13 8.04 -26.19
C LYS A 144 10.93 6.75 -25.98
N PHE A 145 11.95 6.78 -25.13
CA PHE A 145 12.75 5.61 -24.81
C PHE A 145 11.89 4.47 -24.24
N ILE A 146 11.08 4.75 -23.21
CA ILE A 146 10.21 3.74 -22.58
C ILE A 146 9.16 3.20 -23.57
N ARG A 147 8.56 4.05 -24.43
CA ARG A 147 7.64 3.58 -25.49
C ARG A 147 8.33 2.64 -26.49
N ASN A 148 9.62 2.79 -26.73
CA ASN A 148 10.36 1.98 -27.69
C ASN A 148 10.83 0.63 -27.10
N ILE A 149 10.91 0.50 -25.77
CA ILE A 149 11.32 -0.75 -25.10
C ILE A 149 10.17 -1.49 -24.40
N SER A 150 9.05 -0.82 -24.15
CA SER A 150 7.86 -1.47 -23.60
C SER A 150 7.12 -2.21 -24.73
N PRO A 151 6.86 -3.52 -24.61
CA PRO A 151 6.07 -4.24 -25.61
C PRO A 151 4.70 -3.57 -25.74
N ALA A 152 4.25 -3.44 -26.99
CA ALA A 152 3.13 -2.63 -27.48
C ALA A 152 1.88 -2.55 -26.57
N PRO A 153 1.12 -1.43 -26.64
CA PRO A 153 -0.02 -1.21 -25.76
C PRO A 153 -1.13 -2.24 -26.04
N PHE A 154 -1.58 -2.93 -24.99
CA PHE A 154 -2.92 -3.53 -24.99
C PHE A 154 -3.92 -2.39 -25.16
N THR A 155 -4.62 -2.41 -26.29
CA THR A 155 -5.73 -1.52 -26.65
C THR A 155 -6.78 -1.47 -25.54
N LEU A 156 -7.19 -0.24 -25.20
CA LEU A 156 -8.33 0.10 -24.32
C LEU A 156 -9.63 -0.59 -24.76
#